data_AF-A0A2E4P7B8-F1
#
_entry.id   AF-A0A2E4P7B8-F1
#
_cell.length_a   1.000
_cell.length_b   1.000
_cell.length_c   1.000
_cell.angle_alpha   90.00
_cell.angle_beta   90.00
_cell.angle_gamma   90.00
#
_symmetry.space_group_name_H-M   'P 1'
#
loop_
_entity.id
_entity.type
_entity.pdbx_description
1 polymer ?
#
loop_
_entity_poly.entity_id
_entity_poly.type
_entity_poly.pdbx_seq_one_letter_code
_entity_poly.pdbx_strand_id
1 'polypeptide(L)'
;MIKKQYMILTDEQIDYIATNLQFYGVSQGELKDDLLDHICTYIETGQFNDFETAYKAALQQFGGHHAFSSIQRETFMEVHLKNYLKRKKVTYIAVFVTVLLFISGAVFKIFHWPGAMILLFFSFISLALFLLPVYLVQRYKNAERKFTSNH
;
A
#
# COMPACT_ATOMS: atom_id res chain seq x y z
N MET A 1 42.01 24.48 -21.71
CA MET A 1 41.48 24.08 -20.39
C MET A 1 40.08 24.67 -20.28
N ILE A 2 39.03 23.85 -20.42
CA ILE A 2 37.65 24.32 -20.33
C ILE A 2 37.31 24.37 -18.83
N LYS A 3 37.09 25.58 -18.29
CA LYS A 3 36.58 25.76 -16.92
C LYS A 3 35.22 25.08 -16.86
N LYS A 4 35.11 24.00 -16.09
CA LYS A 4 33.84 23.36 -15.78
C LYS A 4 33.10 24.30 -14.82
N GLN A 5 32.14 25.05 -15.33
CA GLN A 5 31.37 26.02 -14.55
C GLN A 5 30.21 25.26 -13.93
N TYR A 6 30.30 25.02 -12.63
CA TYR A 6 29.26 24.40 -11.83
C TYR A 6 28.30 25.50 -11.38
N MET A 7 27.00 25.28 -11.56
CA MET A 7 25.99 26.22 -11.07
C MET A 7 25.74 25.92 -9.60
N ILE A 8 25.89 26.93 -8.74
CA ILE A 8 25.54 26.83 -7.33
C ILE A 8 24.14 27.44 -7.20
N LEU A 9 23.18 26.66 -6.73
CA LEU A 9 21.82 27.13 -6.51
C LEU A 9 21.77 28.11 -5.34
N THR A 10 21.00 29.18 -5.47
CA THR A 10 20.68 30.07 -4.35
C THR A 10 19.50 29.52 -3.55
N ASP A 11 19.40 29.91 -2.27
CA ASP A 11 18.27 29.53 -1.41
C ASP A 11 16.92 29.92 -2.02
N GLU A 12 16.86 31.04 -2.74
CA GLU A 12 15.66 31.50 -3.46
C GLU A 12 15.26 30.56 -4.61
N GLN A 13 16.24 30.00 -5.34
CA GLN A 13 16.00 29.01 -6.40
C GLN A 13 15.56 27.67 -5.84
N ILE A 14 16.10 27.26 -4.68
CA ILE A 14 15.71 26.04 -3.99
C ILE A 14 14.26 26.16 -3.50
N ASP A 15 13.89 27.31 -2.91
CA ASP A 15 12.52 27.57 -2.44
C ASP A 15 11.52 27.64 -3.61
N TYR A 16 11.95 28.19 -4.76
CA TYR A 16 11.18 28.16 -6.00
C TYR A 16 10.92 26.73 -6.50
N ILE A 17 11.93 25.86 -6.48
CA ILE A 17 11.77 24.44 -6.86
C ILE A 17 10.79 23.75 -5.90
N ALA A 18 10.98 23.93 -4.59
CA ALA A 18 10.15 23.32 -3.55
C ALA A 18 8.67 23.75 -3.65
N THR A 19 8.42 25.03 -3.92
CA THR A 19 7.07 25.59 -4.10
C THR A 19 6.40 25.04 -5.36
N ASN A 20 7.13 24.95 -6.47
CA ASN A 20 6.59 24.38 -7.72
C ASN A 20 6.26 22.89 -7.59
N LEU A 21 7.09 22.10 -6.88
CA LEU A 21 6.80 20.69 -6.62
C LEU A 21 5.49 20.50 -5.85
N GLN A 22 5.17 21.39 -4.90
CA GLN A 22 3.88 21.39 -4.21
C GLN A 22 2.72 21.71 -5.16
N PHE A 23 2.90 22.67 -6.08
CA PHE A 23 1.90 23.02 -7.09
C PHE A 23 1.60 21.84 -8.04
N TYR A 24 2.59 21.00 -8.35
CA TYR A 24 2.41 19.78 -9.15
C TYR A 24 1.83 18.58 -8.37
N GLY A 25 1.42 18.76 -7.11
CA GLY A 25 0.74 17.74 -6.31
C GLY A 25 1.67 16.79 -5.55
N VAL A 26 2.99 17.04 -5.54
CA VAL A 26 3.95 16.27 -4.73
C VAL A 26 3.92 16.82 -3.30
N SER A 27 2.95 16.36 -2.50
CA SER A 27 2.70 16.86 -1.14
C SER A 27 3.19 15.94 -0.01
N GLN A 28 3.70 14.74 -0.29
CA GLN A 28 4.23 13.86 0.77
C GLN A 28 5.67 14.27 1.12
N GLY A 29 5.93 14.52 2.42
CA GLY A 29 7.18 15.11 2.92
C GLY A 29 8.44 14.38 2.45
N GLU A 30 8.54 13.06 2.67
CA GLU A 30 9.73 12.29 2.26
C GLU A 30 9.98 12.31 0.74
N LEU A 31 8.90 12.27 -0.05
CA LEU A 31 8.99 12.27 -1.51
C LEU A 31 9.36 13.65 -2.08
N LYS A 32 8.82 14.70 -1.46
CA LYS A 32 9.13 16.08 -1.79
C LYS A 32 10.61 16.34 -1.53
N ASP A 33 11.11 15.93 -0.38
CA ASP A 33 12.48 16.19 0.04
C ASP A 33 13.47 15.40 -0.84
N ASP A 34 13.17 14.15 -1.17
CA ASP A 34 13.98 13.32 -2.08
C ASP A 34 14.02 13.90 -3.51
N LEU A 35 12.88 14.32 -4.06
CA LEU A 35 12.82 14.97 -5.37
C LEU A 35 13.54 16.32 -5.39
N LEU A 36 13.40 17.10 -4.33
CA LEU A 36 14.10 18.37 -4.19
C LEU A 36 15.61 18.15 -4.24
N ASP A 37 16.12 17.21 -3.45
CA ASP A 37 17.56 16.87 -3.41
C ASP A 37 18.07 16.35 -4.76
N HIS A 38 17.29 15.51 -5.44
CA HIS A 38 17.61 15.00 -6.75
C HIS A 38 17.60 16.09 -7.85
N ILE A 39 16.63 16.99 -7.84
CA ILE A 39 16.54 18.10 -8.80
C ILE A 39 17.69 19.10 -8.55
N CYS A 40 17.97 19.44 -7.29
CA CYS A 40 19.09 20.29 -6.92
C CYS A 40 20.42 19.69 -7.39
N THR A 41 20.70 18.43 -7.05
CA THR A 41 21.92 17.73 -7.47
C THR A 41 22.04 17.65 -9.00
N TYR A 42 20.94 17.39 -9.71
CA TYR A 42 20.94 17.32 -11.17
C TYR A 42 21.30 18.66 -11.81
N ILE A 43 20.77 19.76 -11.26
CA ILE A 43 21.01 21.11 -11.75
C ILE A 43 22.45 21.54 -11.45
N GLU A 44 22.98 21.23 -10.26
CA GLU A 44 24.34 21.58 -9.84
C GLU A 44 25.43 20.80 -10.57
N THR A 45 25.16 19.54 -10.92
CA THR A 45 26.10 18.67 -11.63
C THR A 45 26.05 18.82 -13.15
N GLY A 46 24.93 19.36 -13.67
CA GLY A 46 24.72 19.59 -15.09
C GLY A 46 25.53 20.75 -15.64
N GLN A 47 25.89 20.66 -16.92
CA GLN A 47 26.52 21.78 -17.64
C GLN A 47 25.43 22.70 -18.19
N PHE A 48 24.80 23.46 -17.30
CA PHE A 48 23.80 24.45 -17.66
C PHE A 48 24.36 25.85 -17.46
N ASN A 49 24.11 26.72 -18.44
CA ASN A 49 24.50 28.13 -18.36
C ASN A 49 23.44 28.99 -17.67
N ASP A 50 22.23 28.45 -17.54
CA ASP A 50 21.04 29.17 -17.09
C ASP A 50 20.13 28.25 -16.27
N PHE A 51 19.56 28.82 -15.18
CA PHE A 51 18.72 28.10 -14.23
C PHE A 51 17.40 27.66 -14.86
N GLU A 52 16.74 28.51 -15.65
CA GLU A 52 15.47 28.14 -16.30
C GLU A 52 15.65 26.93 -17.22
N THR A 53 16.73 26.94 -18.00
CA THR A 53 17.08 25.85 -18.90
C THR A 53 17.40 24.56 -18.14
N ALA A 54 18.17 24.66 -17.05
CA ALA A 54 18.50 23.54 -16.16
C ALA A 54 17.25 22.95 -15.50
N TYR A 55 16.39 23.82 -14.98
CA TYR A 55 15.16 23.45 -14.28
C TYR A 55 14.15 22.80 -15.22
N LYS A 56 14.00 23.33 -16.44
CA LYS A 56 13.14 22.73 -17.46
C LYS A 56 13.64 21.34 -17.88
N ALA A 57 14.95 21.15 -17.99
CA ALA A 57 15.55 19.85 -18.26
C ALA A 57 15.32 18.88 -17.09
N ALA A 58 15.48 19.34 -15.85
CA ALA A 58 15.20 18.56 -14.64
C ALA A 58 13.71 18.15 -14.57
N LEU A 59 12.78 19.07 -14.84
CA LEU A 59 11.35 18.77 -14.89
C LEU A 59 10.98 17.82 -16.04
N GLN A 60 11.67 17.84 -17.18
CA GLN A 60 11.46 16.84 -18.23
C GLN A 60 11.97 15.46 -17.82
N GLN A 61 13.09 15.41 -17.10
CA GLN A 61 13.71 14.19 -16.61
C GLN A 61 12.93 13.55 -15.44
N PHE A 62 12.39 14.37 -14.53
CA PHE A 62 11.78 13.91 -13.27
C PHE A 62 10.27 14.20 -13.15
N GLY A 63 9.70 15.08 -13.98
CA GLY A 63 8.30 15.54 -13.92
C GLY A 63 7.37 15.00 -15.01
N GLY A 64 7.84 14.18 -15.95
CA GLY A 64 7.01 13.61 -17.02
C GLY A 64 6.16 12.41 -16.55
N HIS A 65 4.82 12.60 -16.47
CA HIS A 65 3.65 11.67 -16.37
C HIS A 65 3.72 10.35 -15.55
N HIS A 66 4.88 9.90 -15.07
CA HIS A 66 5.16 8.52 -14.67
C HIS A 66 6.09 8.36 -13.46
N ALA A 67 6.67 9.44 -12.91
CA ALA A 67 7.79 9.34 -11.97
C ALA A 67 7.52 8.49 -10.71
N PHE A 68 6.26 8.40 -10.24
CA PHE A 68 5.93 7.57 -9.06
C PHE A 68 4.73 6.62 -9.20
N SER A 69 3.99 6.67 -10.32
CA SER A 69 2.90 5.72 -10.56
C SER A 69 3.38 4.32 -10.95
N SER A 70 4.65 4.17 -11.31
CA SER A 70 5.33 2.89 -11.58
C SER A 70 6.09 2.33 -10.36
N ILE A 71 6.73 3.17 -9.54
CA ILE A 71 7.44 2.73 -8.30
C ILE A 71 6.44 2.23 -7.24
N GLN A 72 5.23 2.81 -7.18
CA GLN A 72 4.17 2.26 -6.35
C GLN A 72 3.61 0.95 -6.90
N ARG A 73 3.73 0.63 -8.19
CA ARG A 73 2.99 -0.49 -8.78
C ARG A 73 3.56 -1.86 -8.38
N GLU A 74 4.86 -1.95 -8.18
CA GLU A 74 5.51 -3.19 -7.71
C GLU A 74 5.38 -3.35 -6.19
N THR A 75 5.63 -2.27 -5.44
CA THR A 75 5.54 -2.25 -3.97
C THR A 75 4.10 -2.48 -3.49
N PHE A 76 3.11 -1.87 -4.13
CA PHE A 76 1.71 -1.98 -3.74
C PHE A 76 1.16 -3.38 -4.04
N MET A 77 1.56 -4.00 -5.15
CA MET A 77 1.11 -5.35 -5.50
C MET A 77 1.69 -6.42 -4.57
N GLU A 78 2.96 -6.32 -4.19
CA GLU A 78 3.54 -7.23 -3.20
C GLU A 78 2.92 -7.08 -1.80
N VAL A 79 2.71 -5.84 -1.35
CA VAL A 79 2.09 -5.57 -0.05
C VAL A 79 0.62 -6.01 -0.05
N HIS A 80 -0.12 -5.77 -1.13
CA HIS A 80 -1.50 -6.24 -1.27
C HIS A 80 -1.58 -7.77 -1.32
N LEU A 81 -0.70 -8.44 -2.05
CA LEU A 81 -0.65 -9.90 -2.13
C LEU A 81 -0.27 -10.50 -0.77
N LYS A 82 0.78 -10.00 -0.11
CA LYS A 82 1.20 -10.44 1.23
C LYS A 82 0.07 -10.25 2.25
N ASN A 83 -0.61 -9.10 2.24
CA ASN A 83 -1.75 -8.84 3.13
C ASN A 83 -2.98 -9.71 2.78
N TYR A 84 -3.26 -9.94 1.51
CA TYR A 84 -4.33 -10.83 1.04
C TYR A 84 -4.07 -12.28 1.46
N LEU A 85 -2.86 -12.78 1.25
CA LEU A 85 -2.42 -14.11 1.66
C LEU A 85 -2.39 -14.24 3.18
N LYS A 86 -1.94 -13.22 3.91
CA LYS A 86 -1.97 -13.17 5.38
C LYS A 86 -3.41 -13.27 5.90
N ARG A 87 -4.34 -12.49 5.35
CA ARG A 87 -5.77 -12.55 5.70
C ARG A 87 -6.35 -13.94 5.41
N LYS A 88 -6.07 -14.52 4.24
CA LYS A 88 -6.49 -15.90 3.91
C LYS A 88 -5.92 -16.93 4.87
N LYS A 89 -4.64 -16.83 5.22
CA LYS A 89 -3.97 -17.74 6.17
C LYS A 89 -4.62 -17.66 7.55
N VAL A 90 -4.91 -16.46 8.05
CA VAL A 90 -5.61 -16.26 9.33
C VAL A 90 -7.01 -16.88 9.29
N THR A 91 -7.78 -16.65 8.23
CA THR A 91 -9.11 -17.28 8.08
C THR A 91 -9.03 -18.80 8.06
N TYR A 92 -8.06 -19.38 7.34
CA TYR A 92 -7.89 -20.82 7.28
C TYR A 92 -7.53 -21.42 8.64
N ILE A 93 -6.61 -20.80 9.38
CA ILE A 93 -6.25 -21.21 10.75
C ILE A 93 -7.47 -21.12 11.67
N ALA A 94 -8.26 -20.05 11.59
CA ALA A 94 -9.44 -19.87 12.43
C ALA A 94 -10.52 -20.95 12.18
N VAL A 95 -10.76 -21.31 10.92
CA VAL A 95 -11.68 -22.40 10.56
C VAL A 95 -11.14 -23.73 11.07
N PHE A 96 -9.85 -24.01 10.88
CA PHE A 96 -9.21 -25.23 11.36
C PHE A 96 -9.35 -25.39 12.88
N VAL A 97 -9.06 -24.33 13.66
CA VAL A 97 -9.24 -24.33 15.12
C VAL A 97 -10.69 -24.55 15.51
N THR A 98 -11.64 -23.91 14.81
CA THR A 98 -13.08 -24.07 15.08
C THR A 98 -13.54 -25.52 14.83
N VAL A 99 -13.06 -26.16 13.76
CA VAL A 99 -13.38 -27.56 13.45
C VAL A 99 -12.79 -28.50 14.50
N LEU A 100 -11.56 -28.27 14.94
CA LEU A 100 -10.95 -29.06 16.02
C LEU A 100 -11.70 -28.90 17.35
N LEU A 101 -12.13 -27.69 17.69
CA LEU A 101 -12.97 -27.42 18.86
C LEU A 101 -14.31 -28.17 18.78
N PHE A 102 -14.92 -28.19 17.59
CA PHE A 102 -16.18 -28.89 17.37
C PHE A 102 -16.02 -30.42 17.53
N ILE A 103 -14.98 -31.00 16.93
CA ILE A 103 -14.68 -32.44 17.02
C ILE A 103 -14.37 -32.82 18.48
N SER A 104 -13.52 -32.05 19.17
CA SER A 104 -13.19 -32.31 20.58
C SER A 104 -14.43 -32.20 21.48
N GLY A 105 -15.30 -31.20 21.26
CA GLY A 105 -16.59 -31.11 21.96
C GLY A 105 -17.52 -32.30 21.69
N ALA A 106 -17.55 -32.80 20.45
CA ALA A 106 -18.32 -33.99 20.09
C ALA A 106 -17.78 -35.26 20.77
N VAL A 107 -16.46 -35.43 20.81
CA VAL A 107 -15.79 -36.53 21.52
C VAL A 107 -16.10 -36.46 23.01
N PHE A 108 -16.00 -35.30 23.64
CA PHE A 108 -16.33 -35.13 25.06
C PHE A 108 -17.78 -35.51 25.36
N LYS A 109 -18.70 -35.23 24.43
CA LYS A 109 -20.10 -35.65 24.53
C LYS A 109 -20.26 -37.17 24.46
N ILE A 110 -19.51 -37.84 23.58
CA ILE A 110 -19.51 -39.31 23.45
C ILE A 110 -18.96 -39.96 24.73
N PHE A 111 -17.84 -39.44 25.23
CA PHE A 111 -17.19 -39.95 26.44
C PHE A 111 -17.85 -39.50 27.76
N HIS A 112 -18.96 -38.75 27.70
CA HIS A 112 -19.70 -38.21 28.85
C HIS A 112 -18.84 -37.37 29.80
N TRP A 113 -17.77 -36.76 29.29
CA TRP A 113 -16.89 -35.93 30.08
C TRP A 113 -17.57 -34.60 30.45
N PRO A 114 -17.40 -34.12 31.69
CA PRO A 114 -17.98 -32.85 32.12
C PRO A 114 -17.44 -31.70 31.25
N GLY A 115 -18.31 -30.77 30.89
CA GLY A 115 -17.96 -29.60 30.07
C GLY A 115 -18.18 -29.72 28.56
N ALA A 116 -18.67 -30.87 28.07
CA ALA A 116 -18.99 -31.07 26.65
C ALA A 116 -19.98 -30.01 26.08
N MET A 117 -20.97 -29.62 26.88
CA MET A 117 -21.99 -28.65 26.47
C MET A 117 -21.41 -27.25 26.25
N ILE A 118 -20.44 -26.85 27.10
CA ILE A 118 -19.78 -25.54 27.01
C ILE A 118 -18.91 -25.49 25.76
N LEU A 119 -18.10 -26.54 25.51
CA LEU A 119 -17.25 -26.65 24.32
C LEU A 119 -18.07 -26.62 23.01
N LEU A 120 -19.21 -27.32 22.98
CA LEU A 120 -20.09 -27.30 21.82
C LEU A 120 -20.74 -25.94 21.60
N PHE A 121 -21.21 -25.28 22.67
CA PHE A 121 -21.81 -23.95 22.58
C PHE A 121 -20.83 -22.91 22.04
N PHE A 122 -19.60 -22.89 22.54
CA PHE A 122 -18.53 -22.03 22.00
C PHE A 122 -18.20 -22.34 20.54
N SER A 123 -18.21 -23.62 20.16
CA SER A 123 -17.96 -24.03 18.77
C SER A 123 -19.06 -23.51 17.83
N PHE A 124 -20.34 -23.60 18.23
CA PHE A 124 -21.46 -23.07 17.46
C PHE A 124 -21.42 -21.54 17.33
N ILE A 125 -21.11 -20.84 18.42
CA ILE A 125 -20.94 -19.38 18.40
C ILE A 125 -19.80 -18.98 17.46
N SER A 126 -18.66 -19.67 17.57
CA SER A 126 -17.51 -19.43 16.70
C SER A 126 -17.89 -19.62 15.23
N LEU A 127 -18.60 -20.70 14.90
CA LEU A 127 -19.05 -20.96 13.53
C LEU A 127 -19.96 -19.84 13.00
N ALA A 128 -20.92 -19.37 13.80
CA ALA A 128 -21.78 -18.26 13.43
C ALA A 128 -20.98 -16.96 13.21
N LEU A 129 -20.02 -16.68 14.09
CA LEU A 129 -19.18 -15.49 14.02
C LEU A 129 -18.21 -15.50 12.84
N PHE A 130 -17.75 -16.66 12.36
CA PHE A 130 -16.88 -16.74 11.18
C PHE A 130 -17.67 -16.82 9.86
N LEU A 131 -18.81 -17.52 9.84
CA LEU A 131 -19.62 -17.71 8.63
C LEU A 131 -20.28 -16.40 8.17
N LEU A 132 -20.81 -15.60 9.11
CA LEU A 132 -21.48 -14.33 8.82
C LEU A 132 -20.58 -13.28 8.14
N PRO A 133 -19.39 -12.92 8.65
CA PRO A 133 -18.55 -11.91 8.02
C PRO A 133 -18.03 -12.37 6.66
N VAL A 134 -17.72 -13.67 6.50
CA VAL A 134 -17.31 -14.22 5.20
C VAL A 134 -18.45 -14.09 4.19
N TYR A 135 -19.66 -14.46 4.58
CA TYR A 135 -20.85 -14.36 3.72
C TYR A 135 -21.18 -12.91 3.34
N LEU A 136 -21.18 -11.99 4.31
CA LEU A 136 -21.48 -10.58 4.10
C LEU A 136 -20.43 -9.90 3.20
N VAL A 137 -19.14 -10.12 3.45
CA VAL A 137 -18.06 -9.57 2.62
C VAL A 137 -18.16 -10.08 1.19
N GLN A 138 -18.48 -11.37 1.00
CA GLN A 138 -18.62 -11.94 -0.33
C GLN A 138 -19.85 -11.40 -1.06
N ARG A 139 -20.98 -11.24 -0.37
CA ARG A 139 -22.18 -10.58 -0.90
C ARG A 139 -21.90 -9.14 -1.31
N TYR A 140 -21.25 -8.35 -0.45
CA TYR A 140 -20.90 -6.97 -0.74
C TYR A 140 -20.00 -6.84 -1.98
N LYS A 141 -18.92 -7.63 -2.05
CA LYS A 141 -18.00 -7.64 -3.20
C LYS A 141 -18.68 -8.09 -4.50
N ASN A 142 -19.58 -9.05 -4.42
CA ASN A 142 -20.33 -9.51 -5.59
C ASN A 142 -21.35 -8.47 -6.07
N ALA A 143 -21.91 -7.65 -5.16
CA ALA A 143 -22.78 -6.55 -5.52
C ALA A 143 -22.01 -5.46 -6.28
N GLU A 144 -20.88 -4.98 -5.75
CA GLU A 144 -20.04 -3.98 -6.43
C GLU A 144 -19.62 -4.43 -7.84
N ARG A 145 -19.19 -5.69 -8.01
CA ARG A 145 -18.79 -6.23 -9.31
C ARG A 145 -19.91 -6.20 -10.36
N LYS A 146 -21.17 -6.37 -9.94
CA LYS A 146 -22.32 -6.28 -10.85
C LYS A 146 -22.59 -4.83 -11.29
N PHE A 147 -22.35 -3.85 -10.41
CA PHE A 147 -22.51 -2.43 -10.76
C PHE A 147 -21.45 -1.96 -11.75
N THR A 148 -20.19 -2.37 -11.58
CA THR A 148 -19.09 -1.97 -12.49
C THR A 148 -19.05 -2.72 -13.82
N SER A 149 -19.78 -3.83 -13.96
CA SER A 149 -19.85 -4.63 -15.19
C SER A 149 -20.97 -4.18 -16.15
N ASN A 150 -21.88 -3.33 -15.68
CA ASN A 150 -23.04 -2.84 -16.44
C ASN A 150 -22.86 -1.38 -16.91
N HIS A 151 -21.67 -0.79 -16.70
CA HIS A 151 -21.24 0.50 -17.21
C HIS A 151 -19.93 0.32 -17.97
#